data_AF-A0A3B9EIC0-F1
#
_entry.id   AF-A0A3B9EIC0-F1
#
_cell.length_a   1.000
_cell.length_b   1.000
_cell.length_c   1.000
_cell.angle_alpha   90.00
_cell.angle_beta   90.00
_cell.angle_gamma   90.00
#
_symmetry.space_group_name_H-M   'P 1'
#
loop_
_entity.id
_entity.type
_entity.pdbx_description
1 polymer ?
#
loop_
_entity_poly.entity_id
_entity_poly.type
_entity_poly.pdbx_seq_one_letter_code
_entity_poly.pdbx_strand_id
1 'polypeptide(L)'
;MVIQDLPPEQPAVVAAPPPEWDLTVGVINATVQLDQPISGSQRKVGTGFLIAAPRPDGAPRVVLVTARHVLDVMPGNEARIGWRTAEADGAWKFTPGTLTVRDAGGAPLWTAHPEDRKS
;
A
#
# COMPACT_ATOMS: atom_id res chain seq x y z
N MET A 1 28.80 42.88 -14.06
CA MET A 1 29.39 42.85 -12.70
C MET A 1 28.90 41.57 -12.04
N VAL A 2 29.80 40.60 -11.86
CA VAL A 2 29.51 39.25 -11.35
C VAL A 2 29.54 39.31 -9.82
N ILE A 3 28.50 38.80 -9.16
CA ILE A 3 28.46 38.69 -7.70
C ILE A 3 29.10 37.34 -7.35
N GLN A 4 30.34 37.39 -6.87
CA GLN A 4 31.05 36.28 -6.24
C GLN A 4 30.81 36.37 -4.73
N ASP A 5 29.74 35.74 -4.23
CA ASP A 5 29.68 35.37 -2.81
C ASP A 5 28.68 34.22 -2.68
N LEU A 6 29.21 33.01 -2.50
CA LEU A 6 28.39 31.85 -2.11
C LEU A 6 28.21 31.93 -0.59
N PRO A 7 26.98 31.71 -0.08
CA PRO A 7 26.73 31.72 1.35
C PRO A 7 27.62 30.69 2.06
N PRO A 8 28.06 30.98 3.31
CA PRO A 8 28.94 30.11 4.07
C PRO A 8 28.34 28.71 4.25
N GLU A 9 29.19 27.67 4.19
CA GLU A 9 28.78 26.30 4.44
C GLU A 9 28.08 26.20 5.80
N GLN A 10 26.88 25.63 5.77
CA GLN A 10 26.06 25.40 6.94
C GLN A 10 26.80 24.43 7.86
N PRO A 11 27.09 24.79 9.13
CA PRO A 11 27.75 23.88 10.06
C PRO A 11 26.94 22.58 10.19
N ALA A 12 27.65 21.44 10.16
CA ALA A 12 27.05 20.12 10.26
C ALA A 12 26.07 20.08 11.43
N VAL A 13 24.82 19.78 11.10
CA VAL A 13 23.70 19.65 12.02
C VAL A 13 24.10 18.86 13.25
N VAL A 14 24.07 19.51 14.41
CA VAL A 14 24.03 18.84 15.71
C VAL A 14 22.88 17.84 15.64
N ALA A 15 23.18 16.55 15.79
CA ALA A 15 22.19 15.49 15.60
C ALA A 15 20.96 15.73 16.48
N ALA A 16 19.82 15.93 15.82
CA ALA A 16 18.50 16.02 16.43
C ALA A 16 18.14 14.69 17.15
N PRO A 17 17.23 14.71 18.13
CA PRO A 17 16.75 13.50 18.82
C PRO A 17 16.19 12.46 17.81
N PRO A 18 16.16 11.16 18.16
CA PRO A 18 15.71 10.11 17.24
C PRO A 18 14.26 10.39 16.77
N PRO A 19 13.94 10.20 15.47
CA PRO A 19 12.66 10.66 14.94
C PRO A 19 11.48 9.79 15.43
N GLU A 20 10.37 10.48 15.68
CA GLU A 20 9.04 9.94 15.96
C GLU A 20 8.54 9.09 14.78
N TRP A 21 8.90 7.80 14.71
CA TRP A 21 8.65 6.90 13.57
C TRP A 21 9.25 7.40 12.23
N ASP A 22 10.09 6.59 11.61
CA ASP A 22 10.49 6.87 10.23
C ASP A 22 9.26 6.64 9.33
N LEU A 23 8.54 7.74 9.04
CA LEU A 23 7.41 7.82 8.12
C LEU A 23 7.62 6.97 6.86
N THR A 24 8.86 6.91 6.38
CA THR A 24 9.25 6.11 5.22
C THR A 24 9.06 4.62 5.47
N VAL A 25 9.56 4.09 6.60
CA VAL A 25 9.57 2.65 6.93
C VAL A 25 8.17 2.08 7.11
N GLY A 26 7.32 2.76 7.86
CA GLY A 26 5.92 2.33 8.02
C GLY A 26 5.06 2.55 6.77
N VAL A 27 5.34 3.51 5.88
CA VAL A 27 4.68 3.54 4.54
C VAL A 27 5.11 2.32 3.71
N ILE A 28 6.39 1.97 3.74
CA ILE A 28 6.90 0.75 3.09
C ILE A 28 6.20 -0.49 3.68
N ASN A 29 6.12 -0.62 5.00
CA ASN A 29 5.49 -1.77 5.67
C ASN A 29 3.97 -1.84 5.45
N ALA A 30 3.31 -0.70 5.24
CA ALA A 30 1.89 -0.66 4.91
C ALA A 30 1.60 -1.07 3.46
N THR A 31 2.62 -1.11 2.60
CA THR A 31 2.47 -1.45 1.18
C THR A 31 2.31 -2.96 1.00
N VAL A 32 1.26 -3.36 0.28
CA VAL A 32 0.94 -4.76 -0.01
C VAL A 32 0.82 -5.00 -1.50
N GLN A 33 1.14 -6.21 -1.92
CA GLN A 33 0.85 -6.68 -3.27
C GLN A 33 -0.53 -7.32 -3.30
N LEU A 34 -1.31 -7.01 -4.34
CA LEU A 34 -2.54 -7.71 -4.68
C LEU A 34 -2.29 -8.54 -5.94
N ASP A 35 -2.74 -9.78 -5.95
CA ASP A 35 -2.69 -10.59 -7.17
C ASP A 35 -3.91 -11.50 -7.34
N GLN A 36 -4.29 -11.75 -8.59
CA GLN A 36 -5.33 -12.72 -8.92
C GLN A 36 -4.93 -13.50 -10.18
N PRO A 37 -5.00 -14.84 -10.16
CA PRO A 37 -4.84 -15.64 -11.37
C PRO A 37 -6.05 -15.44 -12.29
N ILE A 38 -5.80 -15.26 -13.59
CA ILE A 38 -6.88 -15.06 -14.58
C ILE A 38 -7.03 -16.27 -15.51
N SER A 39 -5.94 -16.79 -16.06
CA SER A 39 -5.95 -18.00 -16.90
C SER A 39 -4.54 -18.52 -17.10
N GLY A 40 -4.35 -19.85 -17.04
CA GLY A 40 -3.04 -20.48 -17.26
C GLY A 40 -1.93 -19.84 -16.41
N SER A 41 -0.94 -19.23 -17.07
CA SER A 41 0.17 -18.52 -16.45
C SER A 41 -0.06 -17.01 -16.22
N GLN A 42 -1.18 -16.45 -16.70
CA GLN A 42 -1.48 -15.02 -16.53
C GLN A 42 -2.03 -14.72 -15.13
N ARG A 43 -1.44 -13.68 -14.52
CA ARG A 43 -1.86 -13.10 -13.25
C ARG A 43 -1.97 -11.60 -13.39
N LYS A 44 -2.98 -10.99 -12.78
CA LYS A 44 -2.97 -9.55 -12.53
C LYS A 44 -2.29 -9.30 -11.22
N VAL A 45 -1.45 -8.27 -11.22
CA VAL A 45 -0.73 -7.81 -10.04
C VAL A 45 -1.00 -6.32 -9.92
N GLY A 46 -1.32 -5.89 -8.71
CA GLY A 46 -1.46 -4.49 -8.34
C GLY A 46 -0.91 -4.23 -6.94
N THR A 47 -1.00 -2.98 -6.52
CA THR A 47 -0.45 -2.52 -5.24
C THR A 47 -1.55 -1.85 -4.43
N GLY A 48 -1.49 -2.00 -3.11
CA GLY A 48 -2.33 -1.27 -2.18
C GLY A 48 -1.57 -0.90 -0.91
N PHE A 49 -2.24 -0.13 -0.06
CA PHE A 49 -1.74 0.27 1.26
C PHE A 49 -2.76 -0.12 2.33
N LEU A 50 -2.27 -0.54 3.49
CA LEU A 50 -3.08 -0.82 4.66
C LEU A 50 -3.12 0.39 5.60
N ILE A 51 -4.32 0.79 5.99
CA ILE A 51 -4.55 1.91 6.91
C ILE A 51 -5.27 1.39 8.15
N ALA A 52 -4.72 1.67 9.33
CA ALA A 52 -5.46 1.51 10.57
C ALA A 52 -6.46 2.66 10.71
N ALA A 53 -7.75 2.33 10.83
CA ALA A 53 -8.81 3.30 10.99
C ALA A 53 -9.78 2.83 12.09
N PRO A 54 -10.38 3.74 12.86
CA PRO A 54 -11.50 3.37 13.72
C PRO A 54 -12.75 3.07 12.87
N ARG A 55 -13.59 2.17 13.36
CA ARG A 55 -14.99 2.05 12.94
C ARG A 55 -15.81 3.22 13.52
N PRO A 56 -17.04 3.45 13.05
CA PRO A 56 -17.93 4.47 13.63
C PRO A 56 -18.20 4.26 15.13
N ASP A 57 -18.12 3.03 15.62
CA ASP A 57 -18.24 2.66 17.04
C ASP A 57 -16.92 2.81 17.83
N GLY A 58 -15.83 3.26 17.20
CA GLY A 58 -14.51 3.40 17.79
C GLY A 58 -13.64 2.14 17.75
N ALA A 59 -14.16 0.97 17.38
CA ALA A 59 -13.39 -0.26 17.35
C ALA A 59 -12.34 -0.24 16.22
N PRO A 60 -11.11 -0.76 16.44
CA PRO A 60 -10.05 -0.72 15.42
C PRO A 60 -10.40 -1.61 14.22
N ARG A 61 -10.16 -1.10 13.00
CA ARG A 61 -10.18 -1.87 11.76
C ARG A 61 -8.96 -1.54 10.90
N VAL A 62 -8.66 -2.46 9.98
CA VAL A 62 -7.68 -2.23 8.91
C VAL A 62 -8.44 -2.09 7.60
N VAL A 63 -8.10 -1.06 6.83
CA VAL A 63 -8.69 -0.76 5.53
C VAL A 63 -7.61 -0.90 4.46
N LEU A 64 -7.92 -1.65 3.40
CA LEU A 64 -7.10 -1.70 2.19
C LEU A 64 -7.50 -0.54 1.27
N VAL A 65 -6.52 0.28 0.90
CA VAL A 65 -6.67 1.32 -0.11
C VAL A 65 -5.86 0.94 -1.33
N THR A 66 -6.51 0.91 -2.50
CA THR A 66 -5.87 0.65 -3.79
C THR A 66 -6.57 1.46 -4.86
N ALA A 67 -5.95 1.57 -6.04
CA ALA A 67 -6.60 2.20 -7.17
C ALA A 67 -7.73 1.28 -7.68
N ARG A 68 -8.90 1.86 -7.95
CA ARG A 68 -10.08 1.14 -8.45
C ARG A 68 -9.75 0.18 -9.60
N HIS A 69 -8.95 0.64 -10.58
CA HIS A 69 -8.60 -0.13 -11.76
C HIS A 69 -7.85 -1.43 -11.45
N VAL A 70 -7.20 -1.55 -10.28
CA VAL A 70 -6.56 -2.80 -9.85
C VAL A 70 -7.60 -3.89 -9.62
N LEU A 71 -8.72 -3.56 -8.96
CA LEU A 71 -9.79 -4.52 -8.67
C LEU A 71 -10.72 -4.73 -9.87
N ASP A 72 -10.92 -3.72 -10.72
CA ASP A 72 -11.74 -3.84 -11.93
C ASP A 72 -11.19 -4.89 -12.91
N VAL A 73 -9.87 -5.04 -13.02
CA VAL A 73 -9.23 -6.02 -13.91
C VAL A 73 -9.06 -7.41 -13.29
N MET A 74 -9.46 -7.59 -12.02
CA MET A 74 -9.45 -8.89 -11.31
C MET A 74 -10.86 -9.49 -11.37
N PRO A 75 -11.18 -10.41 -12.31
CA PRO A 75 -12.55 -10.90 -12.50
C PRO A 75 -13.09 -11.81 -11.40
N GLY A 76 -12.23 -12.46 -10.62
CA GLY A 76 -12.65 -13.42 -9.59
C GLY A 76 -13.18 -12.76 -8.31
N ASN A 77 -13.86 -13.56 -7.49
CA ASN A 77 -14.40 -13.11 -6.19
C ASN A 77 -13.32 -12.93 -5.12
N GLU A 78 -12.18 -13.59 -5.28
CA GLU A 78 -11.08 -13.57 -4.33
C GLU A 78 -9.78 -13.10 -4.99
N ALA A 79 -9.06 -12.22 -4.31
CA ALA A 79 -7.67 -11.87 -4.63
C ALA A 79 -6.75 -12.41 -3.53
N ARG A 80 -5.46 -12.49 -3.82
CA ARG A 80 -4.43 -12.67 -2.80
C ARG A 80 -3.86 -11.32 -2.42
N ILE A 81 -3.78 -11.07 -1.12
CA ILE A 81 -3.04 -9.95 -0.55
C ILE A 81 -1.77 -10.51 0.07
N GLY A 82 -0.61 -9.92 -0.19
CA GLY A 82 0.61 -10.40 0.44
C GLY A 82 1.51 -9.31 0.97
N TRP A 83 2.05 -9.61 2.14
CA TRP A 83 3.01 -8.79 2.87
C TRP A 83 4.42 -9.25 2.57
N ARG A 84 5.36 -8.32 2.64
CA ARG A 84 6.79 -8.61 2.63
C ARG A 84 7.27 -8.52 4.06
N THR A 85 7.74 -9.64 4.60
CA THR A 85 8.33 -9.69 5.94
C THR A 85 9.82 -9.95 5.79
N ALA A 86 10.64 -9.13 6.44
CA ALA A 86 12.06 -9.39 6.55
C ALA A 86 12.27 -10.55 7.52
N GLU A 87 12.97 -11.59 7.06
CA GLU A 87 13.40 -12.70 7.89
C GLU A 87 14.72 -12.37 8.60
N ALA A 88 15.05 -13.15 9.64
CA ALA A 88 16.20 -12.89 10.51
C ALA A 88 17.56 -12.96 9.78
N ASP A 89 17.61 -13.60 8.62
CA ASP A 89 18.78 -13.74 7.75
C ASP A 89 18.88 -12.63 6.69
N GLY A 90 17.95 -11.67 6.68
CA GLY A 90 17.87 -10.60 5.68
C GLY A 90 17.13 -10.98 4.39
N ALA A 91 16.61 -12.20 4.28
CA ALA A 91 15.72 -12.59 3.19
C ALA A 91 14.35 -11.91 3.33
N TRP A 92 13.64 -11.74 2.21
CA TRP A 92 12.27 -11.22 2.21
C TRP A 92 11.29 -12.34 1.87
N LYS A 93 10.34 -12.61 2.76
CA LYS A 93 9.28 -13.58 2.53
C LYS A 93 7.98 -12.91 2.11
N PHE A 94 7.38 -13.45 1.06
CA PHE A 94 6.02 -13.13 0.66
C PHE A 94 5.05 -14.09 1.36
N THR A 95 4.19 -13.54 2.22
CA THR A 95 3.15 -14.32 2.90
C THR A 95 1.78 -13.92 2.36
N PRO A 96 1.17 -14.69 1.44
CA PRO A 96 -0.14 -14.35 0.91
C PRO A 96 -1.27 -14.78 1.86
N GLY A 97 -2.27 -13.91 2.02
CA GLY A 97 -3.59 -14.22 2.55
C GLY A 97 -4.66 -14.10 1.45
N THR A 98 -5.81 -14.73 1.68
CA THR A 98 -6.99 -14.60 0.81
C THR A 98 -7.78 -13.34 1.19
N LEU A 99 -8.18 -12.59 0.17
CA LEU A 99 -9.01 -11.38 0.29
C LEU A 99 -10.25 -11.54 -0.60
N THR A 100 -11.43 -11.62 0.02
CA THR A 100 -12.70 -11.60 -0.71
C THR A 100 -13.00 -10.17 -1.17
N VAL A 101 -13.08 -9.96 -2.48
CA VAL A 101 -13.30 -8.65 -3.11
C VAL A 101 -14.70 -8.51 -3.74
N ARG A 102 -15.39 -9.63 -3.94
CA ARG A 102 -16.79 -9.68 -4.43
C ARG A 102 -17.59 -10.74 -3.68
N ASP A 103 -18.90 -10.57 -3.64
CA ASP A 103 -19.81 -11.60 -3.13
C ASP A 103 -19.99 -12.76 -4.12
N ALA A 104 -20.83 -13.74 -3.76
CA ALA A 104 -21.11 -14.89 -4.62
C ALA A 104 -21.79 -14.52 -5.95
N GLY A 105 -22.50 -13.38 -6.01
CA GLY A 105 -23.12 -12.85 -7.21
C GLY A 105 -22.19 -11.97 -8.06
N GLY A 106 -20.95 -11.75 -7.61
CA GLY A 106 -19.97 -10.90 -8.29
C GLY A 106 -20.11 -9.41 -7.98
N ALA A 107 -20.96 -9.02 -7.02
CA ALA A 107 -21.06 -7.62 -6.62
C ALA A 107 -19.82 -7.21 -5.79
N PRO A 108 -19.25 -6.01 -6.02
CA PRO A 108 -18.06 -5.56 -5.29
C PRO A 108 -18.35 -5.37 -3.81
N LEU A 109 -17.45 -5.87 -2.95
CA LEU A 109 -17.47 -5.64 -1.50
C LEU A 109 -16.65 -4.42 -1.08
N TRP A 110 -16.24 -3.62 -2.06
CA TRP A 110 -15.43 -2.41 -1.89
C TRP A 110 -16.18 -1.20 -2.44
N THR A 111 -15.77 -0.02 -1.99
CA THR A 111 -16.32 1.26 -2.43
C THR A 111 -15.25 2.04 -3.17
N ALA A 112 -15.58 2.61 -4.32
CA ALA A 112 -14.74 3.58 -5.02
C ALA A 112 -15.25 5.01 -4.78
N HIS A 113 -14.34 5.96 -4.85
CA HIS A 113 -14.69 7.37 -4.80
C HIS A 113 -15.51 7.77 -6.05
N PRO A 114 -16.60 8.56 -5.92
CA PRO A 114 -17.49 8.86 -7.04
C PRO A 114 -16.81 9.50 -8.26
N GLU A 115 -15.83 10.39 -8.07
CA GLU A 115 -15.09 11.06 -9.17
C GLU A 115 -14.01 10.20 -9.85
N ASP A 116 -13.67 9.01 -9.35
CA ASP A 116 -12.68 8.13 -9.99
C ASP A 116 -13.20 7.43 -11.26
N ARG A 117 -14.41 7.77 -11.72
CA ARG A 117 -14.94 7.31 -13.01
C ARG A 117 -14.20 8.01 -14.14
N LYS A 118 -13.11 7.41 -14.62
CA LYS A 118 -12.54 7.82 -15.91
C LYS A 118 -13.60 7.63 -17.01
N SER A 119 -13.88 8.73 -17.70
CA SER A 119 -14.61 8.77 -18.98
C SER A 119 -13.91 7.94 -20.06
#